data_AF-A0A1I0XPQ3-F1
#
_entry.id   AF-A0A1I0XPQ3-F1
#
_cell.length_a   1.000
_cell.length_b   1.000
_cell.length_c   1.000
_cell.angle_alpha   90.00
_cell.angle_beta   90.00
_cell.angle_gamma   90.00
#
_symmetry.space_group_name_H-M   'P 1'
#
loop_
_entity.id
_entity.type
_entity.pdbx_description
1 polymer ?
#
loop_
_entity_poly.entity_id
_entity_poly.type
_entity_poly.pdbx_seq_one_letter_code
_entity_poly.pdbx_strand_id
1 'polypeptide(L)'
;MKKHISLFLTKTIYFLFLICTIIALFIVYKNIKGTFAIGFVIGYAIFAILFILYIAIVAILNAQKVKWHYIKGRAYKFIIFFIILVALGYTTNFLFRPEKIDLFKNLSIAFGLSFAMCFTDIIFLNKKEV
;
A
#
# COMPACT_ATOMS: atom_id res chain seq x y z
N MET A 1 13.26 14.04 21.54
CA MET A 1 14.26 13.91 20.44
C MET A 1 14.03 12.74 19.45
N LYS A 2 13.40 11.60 19.80
CA LYS A 2 13.32 10.41 18.90
C LYS A 2 12.34 10.47 17.70
N LYS A 3 11.36 11.39 17.67
CA LYS A 3 10.26 11.33 16.68
C LYS A 3 10.65 11.81 15.26
N HIS A 4 11.55 12.80 15.14
CA HIS A 4 11.98 13.33 13.85
C HIS A 4 12.86 12.36 13.05
N ILE A 5 13.74 11.62 13.74
CA ILE A 5 14.58 10.58 13.14
C ILE A 5 13.70 9.43 12.61
N SER A 6 12.69 9.01 13.37
CA SER A 6 11.75 7.97 12.94
C SER A 6 10.98 8.37 11.67
N LEU A 7 10.50 9.61 11.57
CA LEU A 7 9.78 10.09 10.39
C LEU A 7 10.69 10.19 9.15
N PHE A 8 11.94 10.64 9.35
CA PHE A 8 12.93 10.68 8.27
C PHE A 8 13.26 9.29 7.75
N LEU A 9 13.46 8.32 8.66
CA LEU A 9 13.74 6.93 8.31
C LEU A 9 12.57 6.30 7.51
N THR A 10 11.34 6.49 7.98
CA THR A 10 10.14 6.01 7.28
C THR A 10 10.05 6.61 5.88
N LYS A 11 10.28 7.92 5.73
CA LYS A 11 10.26 8.59 4.42
C LYS A 11 11.34 8.06 3.47
N THR A 12 12.55 7.82 3.98
CA THR A 12 13.64 7.24 3.19
C THR A 12 13.32 5.82 2.74
N ILE A 13 12.75 4.98 3.61
CA ILE A 13 12.34 3.61 3.25
C ILE A 13 11.24 3.63 2.18
N TYR A 14 10.25 4.53 2.29
CA TYR A 14 9.21 4.71 1.27
C TYR A 14 9.80 5.14 -0.08
N PHE A 15 10.74 6.08 -0.09
CA PHE A 15 11.39 6.54 -1.31
C PHE A 15 12.24 5.43 -1.95
N LEU A 16 12.98 4.68 -1.14
CA LEU A 16 13.73 3.50 -1.58
C LEU A 16 12.81 2.44 -2.19
N PHE A 17 11.67 2.17 -1.56
CA PHE A 17 10.66 1.26 -2.08
C PHE A 17 10.15 1.68 -3.46
N LEU A 18 9.88 2.97 -3.65
CA LEU A 18 9.42 3.51 -4.94
C LEU A 18 10.47 3.33 -6.04
N ILE A 19 11.74 3.66 -5.75
CA ILE A 19 12.86 3.47 -6.69
C ILE A 19 13.02 1.99 -7.05
N CYS A 20 13.06 1.09 -6.06
CA CYS A 20 13.21 -0.34 -6.29
C CYS A 20 12.04 -0.90 -7.10
N THR A 21 10.81 -0.41 -6.88
CA THR A 21 9.63 -0.79 -7.65
C THR A 21 9.79 -0.42 -9.12
N ILE A 22 10.22 0.81 -9.42
CA ILE A 22 10.44 1.26 -10.81
C ILE A 22 11.50 0.40 -11.50
N ILE A 23 12.62 0.13 -10.82
CA ILE A 23 13.70 -0.70 -11.37
C ILE A 23 13.20 -2.14 -11.61
N ALA A 24 12.49 -2.74 -10.65
CA ALA A 24 11.96 -4.09 -10.80
C ALA A 24 10.94 -4.20 -11.94
N LEU A 25 10.04 -3.23 -12.06
CA LEU A 25 9.09 -3.15 -13.18
C LEU A 25 9.81 -3.01 -14.52
N PHE A 26 10.86 -2.19 -14.59
CA PHE A 26 11.65 -2.02 -15.81
C PHE A 26 12.34 -3.33 -16.22
N ILE A 27 12.94 -4.05 -15.27
CA ILE A 27 13.59 -5.34 -15.50
C ILE A 27 12.59 -6.37 -16.06
N VAL A 28 11.43 -6.51 -15.41
CA VAL A 28 10.39 -7.47 -15.80
C VAL A 28 9.80 -7.09 -17.16
N TYR A 29 9.48 -5.82 -17.38
CA TYR A 29 8.88 -5.33 -18.61
C TYR A 29 9.80 -5.48 -19.83
N LYS A 30 11.09 -5.17 -19.65
CA LYS A 30 12.11 -5.33 -20.71
C LYS A 30 12.62 -6.77 -20.83
N ASN A 31 12.13 -7.69 -20.00
CA ASN A 31 12.56 -9.10 -19.96
C ASN A 31 14.09 -9.24 -19.92
N ILE A 32 14.74 -8.42 -19.09
CA ILE A 32 16.20 -8.39 -18.98
C ILE A 32 16.66 -9.68 -18.31
N LYS A 33 17.42 -10.49 -19.04
CA LYS A 33 17.96 -11.75 -18.53
C LYS A 33 19.37 -11.53 -18.01
N GLY A 34 19.62 -11.93 -16.78
CA GLY A 34 20.94 -11.87 -16.15
C GLY A 34 20.86 -12.21 -14.66
N THR A 35 21.91 -12.83 -14.12
CA THR A 35 21.96 -13.25 -12.71
C THR A 35 21.70 -12.09 -11.76
N PHE A 36 22.24 -10.91 -12.07
CA PHE A 36 22.00 -9.69 -11.29
C PHE A 36 20.54 -9.23 -11.34
N ALA A 37 19.91 -9.23 -12.52
CA ALA A 37 18.53 -8.80 -12.70
C ALA A 37 17.55 -9.72 -11.94
N ILE A 38 17.77 -11.04 -12.02
CA ILE A 38 16.99 -12.04 -11.29
C ILE A 38 17.18 -11.86 -9.78
N GLY A 39 18.44 -11.72 -9.32
CA GLY A 39 18.76 -11.47 -7.91
C GLY A 39 18.11 -10.19 -7.38
N PHE A 40 18.09 -9.12 -8.17
CA PHE A 40 17.44 -7.87 -7.81
C PHE A 40 15.92 -8.04 -7.65
N VAL A 41 15.25 -8.70 -8.59
CA VAL A 41 13.79 -8.91 -8.54
C VAL A 41 13.40 -9.76 -7.33
N ILE A 42 14.15 -10.83 -7.04
CA ILE A 42 13.93 -11.67 -5.85
C ILE A 42 14.18 -10.85 -4.56
N GLY A 43 15.28 -10.11 -4.50
CA GLY A 43 15.59 -9.24 -3.35
C GLY A 43 14.52 -8.18 -3.12
N TYR A 44 14.04 -7.55 -4.20
CA TYR A 44 12.93 -6.62 -4.16
C TYR A 44 11.63 -7.28 -3.68
N ALA A 45 11.32 -8.50 -4.13
CA ALA A 45 10.13 -9.22 -3.69
C ALA A 45 10.15 -9.48 -2.17
N ILE A 46 11.30 -9.91 -1.63
CA ILE A 46 11.49 -10.10 -0.18
C ILE A 46 11.35 -8.75 0.54
N PHE A 47 12.02 -7.71 0.05
CA PHE A 47 11.94 -6.37 0.61
C PHE A 47 10.51 -5.82 0.61
N ALA A 48 9.73 -6.08 -0.44
CA ALA A 48 8.34 -5.64 -0.53
C ALA A 48 7.44 -6.31 0.51
N ILE A 49 7.61 -7.61 0.75
CA ILE A 49 6.90 -8.34 1.81
C ILE A 49 7.24 -7.76 3.19
N LEU A 50 8.53 -7.56 3.46
CA LEU A 50 8.99 -6.95 4.72
C LEU A 50 8.47 -5.52 4.89
N PHE A 51 8.39 -4.75 3.81
CA PHE A 51 7.87 -3.38 3.82
C PHE A 51 6.38 -3.33 4.14
N ILE A 52 5.57 -4.23 3.56
CA ILE A 52 4.14 -4.36 3.90
C ILE A 52 3.97 -4.70 5.39
N LEU A 53 4.77 -5.65 5.89
CA LEU A 53 4.75 -6.01 7.31
C LEU A 53 5.15 -4.84 8.22
N TYR A 54 6.18 -4.09 7.85
CA TYR A 54 6.60 -2.88 8.54
C TYR A 54 5.47 -1.84 8.61
N ILE A 55 4.78 -1.56 7.49
CA ILE A 55 3.65 -0.64 7.47
C ILE A 55 2.52 -1.12 8.38
N ALA A 56 2.17 -2.42 8.33
CA ALA A 56 1.13 -2.98 9.18
C ALA A 56 1.46 -2.82 10.68
N ILE A 57 2.70 -3.10 11.08
CA ILE A 57 3.16 -2.93 12.46
C ILE A 57 3.09 -1.45 12.88
N VAL A 58 3.59 -0.53 12.05
CA VAL A 58 3.55 0.92 12.34
C VAL A 58 2.11 1.42 12.44
N ALA A 59 1.22 0.95 11.56
CA ALA A 59 -0.20 1.30 11.59
C ALA A 59 -0.86 0.83 12.90
N ILE A 60 -0.60 -0.41 13.35
CA ILE A 60 -1.12 -0.94 14.62
C ILE A 60 -0.58 -0.13 15.81
N LEU A 61 0.72 0.13 15.86
CA LEU A 61 1.35 0.89 16.95
C LEU A 61 0.88 2.34 17.01
N ASN A 62 0.60 2.96 15.86
CA ASN A 62 0.03 4.31 15.81
C ASN A 62 -1.46 4.31 16.13
N ALA A 63 -2.21 3.30 15.72
CA ALA A 63 -3.63 3.14 16.05
C ALA A 63 -3.84 3.05 17.58
N GLN A 64 -2.98 2.33 18.31
CA GLN A 64 -3.05 2.27 19.78
C GLN A 64 -2.93 3.64 20.47
N LYS A 65 -2.32 4.63 19.82
CA LYS A 65 -2.14 6.00 20.36
C LYS A 65 -3.31 6.93 20.05
N VAL A 66 -4.25 6.49 19.20
CA VAL A 66 -5.40 7.28 18.75
C VAL A 66 -6.64 6.79 19.48
N LYS A 67 -7.51 7.70 19.95
CA LYS A 67 -8.77 7.33 20.61
C LYS A 67 -9.59 6.42 19.69
N TRP A 68 -10.06 5.28 20.21
CA TRP A 68 -10.79 4.23 19.48
C TRP A 68 -11.96 4.76 18.61
N HIS A 69 -12.60 5.84 19.06
CA HIS A 69 -13.67 6.51 18.31
C HIS A 69 -13.22 7.03 16.93
N TYR A 70 -12.01 7.58 16.81
CA TYR A 70 -11.47 8.07 15.53
C TYR A 70 -11.15 6.93 14.56
N ILE A 71 -10.71 5.77 15.09
CA ILE A 71 -10.44 4.59 14.27
C ILE A 71 -11.75 4.03 13.69
N LYS A 72 -12.81 3.97 14.51
CA LYS A 72 -14.15 3.53 14.06
C LYS A 72 -14.69 4.40 12.91
N GLY A 73 -14.56 5.73 13.02
CA GLY A 73 -14.97 6.64 11.94
C GLY A 73 -14.20 6.42 10.63
N ARG A 74 -12.90 6.08 10.72
CA ARG A 74 -12.07 5.76 9.54
C ARG A 74 -12.38 4.39 8.96
N ALA A 75 -12.61 3.37 9.79
CA ALA A 75 -13.02 2.05 9.33
C ALA A 75 -14.34 2.10 8.54
N TYR A 76 -15.28 2.94 8.98
CA TYR A 76 -16.52 3.18 8.24
C TYR A 76 -16.27 3.80 6.86
N LYS A 77 -15.44 4.86 6.79
CA LYS A 77 -15.02 5.45 5.50
C LYS A 77 -14.31 4.44 4.60
N PHE A 78 -13.45 3.61 5.17
CA PHE A 78 -12.76 2.54 4.43
C PHE A 78 -13.75 1.57 3.79
N ILE A 79 -14.78 1.12 4.52
CA ILE A 79 -15.81 0.23 3.98
C ILE A 79 -16.57 0.90 2.83
N ILE A 80 -16.95 2.17 2.98
CA ILE A 80 -17.63 2.92 1.91
C ILE A 80 -16.74 3.00 0.66
N PHE A 81 -15.50 3.45 0.80
CA PHE A 81 -14.57 3.56 -0.32
C PHE A 81 -14.30 2.20 -0.97
N PHE A 82 -14.17 1.15 -0.16
CA PHE A 82 -13.97 -0.21 -0.66
C PHE A 82 -15.15 -0.67 -1.53
N ILE A 83 -16.39 -0.50 -1.05
CA ILE A 83 -17.60 -0.86 -1.82
C ILE A 83 -17.66 -0.07 -3.13
N ILE A 84 -17.41 1.24 -3.08
CA ILE A 84 -17.41 2.10 -4.28
C ILE A 84 -16.35 1.63 -5.29
N LEU A 85 -15.13 1.37 -4.84
CA LEU A 85 -14.03 0.93 -5.70
C LEU A 85 -14.27 -0.47 -6.28
N VAL A 86 -14.87 -1.39 -5.52
CA VAL A 86 -15.28 -2.71 -6.03
C VAL A 86 -16.35 -2.56 -7.11
N ALA A 87 -17.38 -1.73 -6.87
CA ALA A 87 -18.45 -1.49 -7.84
C ALA A 87 -17.91 -0.82 -9.12
N LEU A 88 -17.02 0.16 -8.99
CA LEU A 88 -16.31 0.78 -10.12
C LEU A 88 -15.44 -0.23 -10.87
N GLY A 89 -14.68 -1.06 -10.16
CA GLY A 89 -13.85 -2.09 -10.78
C GLY A 89 -14.70 -3.14 -11.53
N TYR A 90 -15.87 -3.49 -11.01
CA TYR A 90 -16.77 -4.43 -11.65
C TYR A 90 -17.41 -3.84 -12.91
N THR A 91 -17.94 -2.62 -12.82
CA THR A 91 -18.56 -1.92 -13.96
C THR A 91 -17.57 -1.65 -15.09
N THR A 92 -16.34 -1.25 -14.76
CA THR A 92 -15.27 -1.07 -15.77
C THR A 92 -14.89 -2.39 -16.44
N ASN A 93 -14.72 -3.48 -15.69
CA ASN A 93 -14.46 -4.79 -16.31
C ASN A 93 -15.64 -5.25 -17.17
N PHE A 94 -16.88 -4.99 -16.76
CA PHE A 94 -18.06 -5.33 -17.55
C PHE A 94 -18.10 -4.57 -18.89
N LEU A 95 -17.79 -3.27 -18.89
CA LEU A 95 -17.81 -2.43 -20.10
C LEU A 95 -16.66 -2.74 -21.07
N PHE A 96 -15.45 -2.99 -20.57
CA PHE A 96 -14.25 -3.12 -21.42
C PHE A 96 -13.80 -4.57 -21.64
N ARG A 97 -14.20 -5.52 -20.77
CA ARG A 97 -13.66 -6.90 -20.78
C ARG A 97 -14.59 -7.92 -20.08
N PRO A 98 -15.82 -8.14 -20.59
CA PRO A 98 -16.83 -8.94 -19.91
C PRO A 98 -16.46 -10.41 -19.68
N GLU A 99 -15.58 -10.99 -20.50
CA GLU A 99 -15.26 -12.43 -20.47
C GLU A 99 -14.23 -12.85 -19.40
N LYS A 100 -13.57 -11.89 -18.72
CA LYS A 100 -12.51 -12.17 -17.73
C LYS A 100 -12.67 -11.34 -16.46
N ILE A 101 -13.79 -11.53 -15.77
CA ILE A 101 -14.02 -10.91 -14.46
C ILE A 101 -13.20 -11.65 -13.41
N ASP A 102 -12.00 -11.13 -13.14
CA ASP A 102 -11.16 -11.58 -12.03
C ASP A 102 -11.55 -10.84 -10.74
N LEU A 103 -12.43 -11.47 -9.97
CA LEU A 103 -12.93 -10.92 -8.70
C LEU A 103 -11.80 -10.72 -7.68
N PHE A 104 -10.85 -11.65 -7.61
CA PHE A 104 -9.75 -11.57 -6.65
C PHE A 104 -8.84 -10.38 -6.95
N LYS A 105 -8.54 -10.16 -8.23
CA LYS A 105 -7.79 -8.98 -8.67
C LYS A 105 -8.53 -7.68 -8.33
N ASN A 106 -9.82 -7.58 -8.64
CA ASN A 106 -10.61 -6.38 -8.35
C ASN A 106 -10.71 -6.09 -6.85
N LEU A 107 -10.97 -7.13 -6.05
CA LEU A 107 -11.02 -7.01 -4.58
C LEU A 107 -9.67 -6.58 -4.02
N SER A 108 -8.57 -7.16 -4.50
CA SER A 108 -7.21 -6.83 -4.04
C SER A 108 -6.85 -5.37 -4.34
N ILE A 109 -7.16 -4.90 -5.55
CA ILE A 109 -6.92 -3.50 -5.95
C ILE A 109 -7.77 -2.54 -5.12
N ALA A 110 -9.07 -2.82 -5.01
CA ALA A 110 -9.99 -1.98 -4.24
C ALA A 110 -9.58 -1.91 -2.76
N PHE A 111 -9.16 -3.04 -2.18
CA PHE A 111 -8.69 -3.12 -0.79
C PHE A 111 -7.43 -2.27 -0.58
N GLY A 112 -6.43 -2.43 -1.45
CA GLY A 112 -5.18 -1.65 -1.36
C GLY A 112 -5.43 -0.15 -1.48
N LEU A 113 -6.26 0.27 -2.44
CA LEU A 113 -6.58 1.67 -2.68
C LEU A 113 -7.39 2.29 -1.54
N SER A 114 -8.46 1.64 -1.08
CA SER A 114 -9.28 2.16 0.03
C SER A 114 -8.46 2.23 1.32
N PHE A 115 -7.58 1.25 1.55
CA PHE A 115 -6.69 1.24 2.71
C PHE A 115 -5.71 2.42 2.66
N ALA A 116 -5.04 2.62 1.52
CA ALA A 116 -4.14 3.74 1.32
C ALA A 116 -4.86 5.09 1.52
N MET A 117 -6.06 5.27 0.95
CA MET A 117 -6.80 6.55 1.09
C MET A 117 -7.21 6.83 2.54
N CYS A 118 -7.58 5.82 3.32
CA CYS A 118 -8.13 6.03 4.67
C CYS A 118 -7.08 6.01 5.78
N PHE A 119 -5.94 5.36 5.58
CA PHE A 119 -4.96 5.09 6.63
C PHE A 119 -3.58 5.70 6.40
N THR A 120 -3.28 6.25 5.21
CA THR A 120 -1.99 6.95 4.95
C THR A 120 -1.72 8.04 5.99
N ASP A 121 -2.72 8.84 6.35
CA ASP A 121 -2.55 9.90 7.35
C ASP A 121 -2.15 9.37 8.73
N ILE A 122 -2.61 8.17 9.13
CA ILE A 122 -2.24 7.53 10.40
C ILE A 122 -0.79 7.06 10.37
N ILE A 123 -0.35 6.55 9.22
CA ILE A 123 1.02 6.09 9.01
C ILE A 123 1.97 7.29 9.09
N PHE A 124 1.57 8.44 8.53
CA PHE A 124 2.38 9.66 8.49
C PHE A 124 2.07 10.67 9.61
N LEU A 125 1.27 10.28 10.62
CA LEU A 125 0.71 11.22 11.60
C LEU A 125 1.79 11.96 12.41
N ASN A 126 1.97 13.23 12.10
CA ASN A 126 2.75 14.15 12.91
C ASN A 126 1.89 14.60 14.11
N LYS A 127 2.47 14.72 15.31
CA LYS A 127 1.71 14.87 16.58
C LYS A 127 0.97 16.21 16.72
N LYS A 128 1.03 17.09 15.70
CA LYS A 128 0.64 18.50 15.82
C LYS A 128 -0.85 18.77 15.62
N GLU A 129 -1.65 17.78 15.22
CA GLU A 129 -3.10 17.92 15.00
C GLU A 129 -3.92 17.04 15.96
N VAL A 130 -3.58 17.09 17.26
CA VAL A 130 -4.46 16.62 18.35
C VAL A 130 -4.58 17.73 19.37
#